data_AF-A0A947W7V8-F1
#
_entry.id   AF-A0A947W7V8-F1
#
_cell.length_a   1.000
_cell.length_b   1.000
_cell.length_c   1.000
_cell.angle_alpha   90.00
_cell.angle_beta   90.00
_cell.angle_gamma   90.00
#
_symmetry.space_group_name_H-M   'P 1'
#
loop_
_entity.id
_entity.type
_entity.pdbx_description
1 polymer ?
#
loop_
_entity_poly.entity_id
_entity_poly.type
_entity_poly.pdbx_seq_one_letter_code
_entity_poly.pdbx_strand_id
1 'polypeptide(L)'
;EVPLSDLYRKIKSPVLTDLEFNIDGVKVYDVYPKELPDLFEGSQLVVTGRYIGDGSAKVRLKGKLGGSSVNTFSYDMSFDSKSERNYIPSLWANRKVGYLQNQLRLYGDNEEMIDQVKFLANQFGIITPYTSYLVLEGDKLHDVTVSYGIPLSPAPGSGGYGGKQGATARKASKDLQAQNYAGNLSFQSDEEEMVQNQNVQQVNHKTFIQRDVFWVDTEFDEEAKLKEVEVVFMSDEYFKLIDKYPGINDYLSVGDNIKFVWDNQVFIINADDK
;
A
#
# COMPACT_ATOMS: atom_id res chain seq x y z
N GLU A 1 -12.78 29.49 -20.84
CA GLU A 1 -11.55 28.79 -21.29
C GLU A 1 -10.30 29.11 -20.44
N VAL A 2 -10.42 29.18 -19.12
CA VAL A 2 -9.28 29.41 -18.20
C VAL A 2 -8.50 28.13 -17.79
N PRO A 3 -9.10 26.92 -17.70
CA PRO A 3 -8.41 25.73 -17.18
C PRO A 3 -7.19 25.27 -18.00
N LEU A 4 -7.17 25.56 -19.31
CA LEU A 4 -6.12 25.08 -20.20
C LEU A 4 -4.82 25.87 -20.05
N SER A 5 -4.88 27.15 -19.67
CA SER A 5 -3.68 27.99 -19.48
C SER A 5 -2.93 27.69 -18.19
N ASP A 6 -3.63 27.35 -17.10
CA ASP A 6 -2.98 26.98 -15.84
C ASP A 6 -2.26 25.63 -15.94
N LEU A 7 -2.88 24.66 -16.62
CA LEU A 7 -2.23 23.38 -16.92
C LEU A 7 -1.00 23.59 -17.82
N TYR A 8 -1.10 24.43 -18.86
CA TYR A 8 0.01 24.71 -19.78
C TYR A 8 1.17 25.43 -19.08
N ARG A 9 0.90 26.36 -18.16
CA ARG A 9 1.93 27.04 -17.35
C ARG A 9 2.65 26.09 -16.40
N LYS A 10 1.90 25.21 -15.70
CA LYS A 10 2.50 24.18 -14.83
C LYS A 10 3.40 23.22 -15.59
N ILE A 11 3.03 22.81 -16.81
CA ILE A 11 3.82 21.87 -17.63
C ILE A 11 5.03 22.56 -18.30
N LYS A 12 4.97 23.86 -18.58
CA LYS A 12 5.99 24.56 -19.38
C LYS A 12 7.19 25.07 -18.59
N SER A 13 7.15 25.00 -17.25
CA SER A 13 8.20 25.53 -16.39
C SER A 13 8.69 24.48 -15.39
N PRO A 14 9.57 23.55 -15.83
CA PRO A 14 10.26 22.69 -14.88
C PRO A 14 11.12 23.55 -13.96
N VAL A 15 10.88 23.45 -12.66
CA VAL A 15 11.65 24.16 -11.63
C VAL A 15 12.98 23.44 -11.43
N LEU A 16 12.97 22.10 -11.36
CA LEU A 16 14.18 21.28 -11.26
C LEU A 16 14.09 20.07 -12.19
N THR A 17 15.14 19.85 -13.00
CA THR A 17 15.27 18.66 -13.87
C THR A 17 16.46 17.79 -13.46
N ASP A 18 16.57 16.60 -14.05
CA ASP A 18 17.69 15.66 -13.80
C ASP A 18 17.89 15.41 -12.30
N LEU A 19 16.81 15.02 -11.62
CA LEU A 19 16.81 14.86 -10.18
C LEU A 19 17.64 13.66 -9.75
N GLU A 20 18.48 13.87 -8.74
CA GLU A 20 19.22 12.84 -8.02
C GLU A 20 18.87 12.94 -6.53
N PHE A 21 18.46 11.83 -5.93
CA PHE A 21 18.09 11.75 -4.52
C PHE A 21 19.00 10.77 -3.78
N ASN A 22 19.58 11.22 -2.67
CA ASN A 22 20.43 10.38 -1.81
C ASN A 22 20.14 10.64 -0.33
N ILE A 23 20.32 9.60 0.48
CA ILE A 23 20.21 9.64 1.94
C ILE A 23 21.50 9.04 2.51
N ASP A 24 22.26 9.85 3.25
CA ASP A 24 23.47 9.40 3.93
C ASP A 24 23.19 9.20 5.43
N GLY A 25 23.75 8.14 6.02
CA GLY A 25 23.63 7.82 7.45
C GLY A 25 22.70 6.65 7.77
N VAL A 26 21.82 6.24 6.84
CA VAL A 26 20.90 5.10 7.00
C VAL A 26 20.87 4.29 5.71
N LYS A 27 20.72 2.96 5.81
CA LYS A 27 20.64 2.11 4.63
C LYS A 27 19.21 2.13 4.08
N VAL A 28 19.01 2.82 2.96
CA VAL A 28 17.71 2.92 2.29
C VAL A 28 17.64 1.97 1.10
N TYR A 29 16.50 1.32 0.92
CA TYR A 29 16.24 0.34 -0.13
C TYR A 29 14.77 0.35 -0.54
N ASP A 30 14.46 -0.33 -1.64
CA ASP A 30 13.11 -0.43 -2.19
C ASP A 30 12.41 0.93 -2.38
N VAL A 31 13.18 1.90 -2.89
CA VAL A 31 12.75 3.29 -3.12
C VAL A 31 11.93 3.38 -4.41
N TYR A 32 10.89 4.22 -4.37
CA TYR A 32 10.01 4.54 -5.48
C TYR A 32 9.69 6.05 -5.53
N PRO A 33 9.55 6.63 -6.74
CA PRO A 33 9.71 5.98 -8.05
C PRO A 33 11.18 5.58 -8.33
N LYS A 34 11.40 4.59 -9.21
CA LYS A 34 12.76 4.13 -9.57
C LYS A 34 13.53 5.17 -10.39
N GLU A 35 12.80 5.93 -11.19
CA GLU A 35 13.29 7.07 -11.95
C GLU A 35 12.56 8.31 -11.44
N LEU A 36 13.32 9.34 -11.07
CA LEU A 36 12.75 10.58 -10.55
C LEU A 36 12.29 11.46 -11.72
N PRO A 37 11.00 11.85 -11.78
CA PRO A 37 10.53 12.77 -12.79
C PRO A 37 11.03 14.19 -12.50
N ASP A 38 11.03 15.05 -13.53
CA ASP A 38 11.28 16.47 -13.35
C ASP A 38 10.22 17.11 -12.42
N LEU A 39 10.65 18.08 -11.61
CA LEU A 39 9.78 18.81 -10.70
C LEU A 39 9.30 20.10 -11.36
N PHE A 40 7.99 20.23 -11.49
CA PHE A 40 7.31 21.37 -12.11
C PHE A 40 6.72 22.32 -11.08
N GLU A 41 6.51 23.58 -11.48
CA GLU A 41 5.88 24.57 -10.62
C GLU A 41 4.46 24.12 -10.20
N GLY A 42 4.17 24.20 -8.90
CA GLY A 42 2.88 23.77 -8.34
C GLY A 42 2.66 22.25 -8.36
N SER A 43 3.70 21.46 -8.65
CA SER A 43 3.72 20.01 -8.47
C SER A 43 4.48 19.64 -7.19
N GLN A 44 4.20 18.44 -6.69
CA GLN A 44 4.94 17.83 -5.59
C GLN A 44 5.70 16.61 -6.14
N LEU A 45 6.77 16.16 -5.48
CA LEU A 45 7.38 14.86 -5.73
C LEU A 45 7.38 14.08 -4.41
N VAL A 46 6.69 12.95 -4.39
CA VAL A 46 6.67 12.04 -3.24
C VAL A 46 7.56 10.85 -3.53
N VAL A 47 8.61 10.69 -2.71
CA VAL A 47 9.52 9.54 -2.72
C VAL A 47 9.25 8.70 -1.48
N THR A 48 9.04 7.39 -1.67
CA THR A 48 8.82 6.43 -0.60
C THR A 48 9.84 5.31 -0.67
N GLY A 49 10.29 4.80 0.46
CA GLY A 49 11.23 3.69 0.51
C GLY A 49 11.27 3.04 1.88
N ARG A 50 12.06 1.98 2.00
CA ARG A 50 12.31 1.27 3.26
C ARG A 50 13.72 1.57 3.73
N TYR A 51 13.96 1.51 5.03
CA TYR A 51 15.28 1.71 5.61
C TYR A 51 15.59 0.69 6.70
N ILE A 52 16.87 0.46 6.95
CA ILE A 52 17.38 -0.33 8.08
C ILE A 52 18.29 0.57 8.91
N GLY A 53 18.07 0.56 10.23
CA GLY A 53 18.79 1.36 11.21
C GLY A 53 17.96 2.54 11.72
N ASP A 54 18.56 3.31 12.61
CA ASP A 54 17.99 4.50 13.24
C ASP A 54 19.07 5.57 13.43
N GLY A 55 18.64 6.81 13.69
CA GLY A 55 19.52 7.95 13.97
C GLY A 55 19.45 9.06 12.92
N SER A 56 20.39 10.00 13.03
CA SER A 56 20.44 11.17 12.17
C SER A 56 20.96 10.84 10.77
N ALA A 57 20.26 11.35 9.77
CA ALA A 57 20.55 11.16 8.36
C ALA A 57 20.54 12.49 7.63
N LYS A 58 21.33 12.58 6.56
CA LYS A 58 21.33 13.73 5.66
C LYS A 58 20.68 13.36 4.33
N VAL A 59 19.55 13.99 4.05
CA VAL A 59 18.85 13.86 2.77
C VAL A 59 19.34 14.91 1.81
N ARG A 60 19.75 14.50 0.62
CA ARG A 60 20.24 15.37 -0.45
C ARG A 60 19.41 15.19 -1.70
N LEU A 61 18.82 16.28 -2.18
CA LEU A 61 18.19 16.38 -3.49
C LEU A 61 19.05 17.27 -4.37
N LYS A 62 19.53 16.73 -5.48
CA LYS A 62 20.28 17.45 -6.50
C LYS A 62 19.44 17.52 -7.78
N GLY A 63 19.55 18.63 -8.51
CA GLY A 63 18.85 18.82 -9.77
C GLY A 63 19.30 20.10 -10.47
N LYS A 64 18.93 20.25 -11.75
CA LYS A 64 19.24 21.44 -12.54
C LYS A 64 18.08 22.44 -12.48
N LEU A 65 18.36 23.64 -11.98
CA LEU A 65 17.44 24.76 -11.99
C LEU A 65 17.53 25.48 -13.34
N GLY A 66 16.41 25.64 -14.04
CA GLY A 66 16.38 26.30 -15.36
C GLY A 66 17.30 25.65 -16.40
N GLY A 67 17.54 24.34 -16.29
CA GLY A 67 18.35 23.54 -17.22
C GLY A 67 19.85 23.75 -17.18
N SER A 68 20.39 24.67 -16.35
CA SER A 68 21.81 25.06 -16.43
C SER A 68 22.56 24.98 -15.10
N SER A 69 21.93 25.32 -13.97
CA SER A 69 22.61 25.36 -12.68
C SER A 69 22.27 24.14 -11.84
N VAL A 70 23.26 23.29 -11.56
CA VAL A 70 23.11 22.18 -10.62
C VAL A 70 23.03 22.76 -9.21
N ASN A 71 21.91 22.54 -8.53
CA ASN A 71 21.71 22.90 -7.14
C ASN A 71 21.59 21.64 -6.29
N THR A 72 22.03 21.73 -5.04
CA THR A 72 21.89 20.66 -4.05
C THR A 72 21.20 21.19 -2.81
N PHE A 73 20.06 20.61 -2.47
CA PHE A 73 19.30 20.89 -1.28
C PHE A 73 19.59 19.79 -0.26
N SER A 74 19.99 20.18 0.95
CA SER A 74 20.34 19.23 2.02
C SER A 74 19.45 19.46 3.23
N TYR A 75 18.92 18.38 3.79
CA TYR A 75 18.06 18.38 4.97
C TYR A 75 18.57 17.35 5.97
N ASP A 76 18.72 17.76 7.22
CA ASP A 76 19.02 16.84 8.32
C ASP A 76 17.70 16.27 8.85
N MET A 77 17.60 14.95 8.96
CA MET A 77 16.40 14.23 9.40
C MET A 77 16.77 13.16 10.44
N SER A 78 15.84 12.82 11.32
CA SER A 78 15.97 11.68 12.24
C SER A 78 15.13 10.52 11.75
N PHE A 79 15.70 9.31 11.74
CA PHE A 79 15.02 8.07 11.44
C PHE A 79 14.85 7.27 12.72
N ASP A 80 13.61 6.96 13.06
CA ASP A 80 13.30 6.21 14.28
C ASP A 80 13.18 4.72 13.96
N SER A 81 13.52 3.84 14.91
CA SER A 81 13.33 2.38 14.75
C SER A 81 11.86 1.97 14.91
N LYS A 82 11.03 2.84 15.50
CA LYS A 82 9.59 2.66 15.70
C LYS A 82 8.87 3.93 15.24
N SER A 83 7.78 3.76 14.51
CA SER A 83 6.96 4.87 14.02
C SER A 83 5.49 4.54 14.23
N GLU A 84 4.74 5.47 14.84
CA GLU A 84 3.28 5.40 14.98
C GLU A 84 2.55 5.74 13.66
N ARG A 85 3.28 6.13 12.61
CA ARG A 85 2.72 6.52 11.30
C ARG A 85 2.31 5.30 10.47
N ASN A 86 1.17 4.75 10.84
CA ASN A 86 0.63 3.53 10.25
C ASN A 86 0.18 3.66 8.78
N TYR A 87 0.08 4.86 8.21
CA TYR A 87 -0.32 5.00 6.80
C TYR A 87 0.86 4.93 5.82
N ILE A 88 2.10 5.10 6.29
CA ILE A 88 3.30 5.15 5.45
C ILE A 88 3.63 3.79 4.79
N PRO A 89 3.56 2.65 5.51
CA PRO A 89 3.78 1.34 4.89
C PRO A 89 2.83 1.06 3.72
N SER A 90 1.54 1.35 3.90
CA SER A 90 0.52 1.17 2.85
C SER A 90 0.77 2.08 1.65
N LEU A 91 1.21 3.33 1.87
CA LEU A 91 1.59 4.23 0.77
C LEU A 91 2.75 3.64 -0.04
N TRP A 92 3.79 3.16 0.62
CA TRP A 92 4.92 2.50 -0.04
C TRP A 92 4.49 1.24 -0.81
N ALA A 93 3.66 0.40 -0.20
CA ALA A 93 3.19 -0.85 -0.82
C ALA A 93 2.42 -0.58 -2.11
N ASN A 94 1.52 0.40 -2.12
CA ASN A 94 0.79 0.83 -3.31
C ASN A 94 1.74 1.31 -4.43
N ARG A 95 2.81 2.05 -4.10
CA ARG A 95 3.81 2.47 -5.09
C ARG A 95 4.57 1.30 -5.69
N LYS A 96 4.97 0.34 -4.86
CA LYS A 96 5.67 -0.86 -5.31
C LYS A 96 4.78 -1.73 -6.21
N VAL A 97 3.53 -1.97 -5.80
CA VAL A 97 2.56 -2.75 -6.60
C VAL A 97 2.32 -2.07 -7.96
N GLY A 98 2.09 -0.75 -7.98
CA GLY A 98 1.93 0.00 -9.23
C GLY A 98 3.14 -0.11 -10.15
N TYR A 99 4.35 -0.02 -9.59
CA TYR A 99 5.59 -0.24 -10.34
C TYR A 99 5.67 -1.66 -10.92
N LEU A 100 5.46 -2.70 -10.10
CA LEU A 100 5.55 -4.11 -10.53
C LEU A 100 4.52 -4.41 -11.63
N GLN A 101 3.28 -3.93 -11.48
CA GLN A 101 2.25 -4.09 -12.50
C GLN A 101 2.61 -3.36 -13.81
N ASN A 102 3.26 -2.18 -13.73
CA ASN A 102 3.76 -1.51 -14.92
C ASN A 102 4.87 -2.32 -15.60
N GLN A 103 5.79 -2.91 -14.84
CA GLN A 103 6.83 -3.79 -15.38
C GLN A 103 6.23 -5.02 -16.07
N LEU A 104 5.29 -5.70 -15.42
CA LEU A 104 4.57 -6.85 -15.98
C LEU A 104 3.83 -6.48 -17.28
N ARG A 105 3.20 -5.30 -17.33
CA ARG A 105 2.53 -4.82 -18.55
C ARG A 105 3.51 -4.52 -19.69
N LEU A 106 4.68 -3.97 -19.38
CA LEU A 106 5.67 -3.57 -20.39
C LEU A 106 6.49 -4.73 -20.92
N TYR A 107 6.82 -5.70 -20.06
CA TYR A 107 7.78 -6.77 -20.37
C TYR A 107 7.16 -8.17 -20.39
N GLY A 108 5.88 -8.31 -20.02
CA GLY A 108 5.17 -9.57 -19.97
C GLY A 108 5.30 -10.30 -18.63
N ASP A 109 4.82 -11.54 -18.59
CA ASP A 109 4.70 -12.33 -17.37
C ASP A 109 6.07 -12.63 -16.75
N ASN A 110 6.17 -12.36 -15.45
CA ASN A 110 7.32 -12.70 -14.62
C ASN A 110 6.77 -13.24 -13.28
N GLU A 111 6.98 -14.53 -13.03
CA GLU A 111 6.41 -15.21 -11.86
C GLU A 111 6.87 -14.57 -10.54
N GLU A 112 8.14 -14.19 -10.43
CA GLU A 112 8.67 -13.53 -9.23
C GLU A 112 7.97 -12.18 -8.96
N MET A 113 7.75 -11.37 -10.00
CA MET A 113 7.03 -10.11 -9.87
C MET A 113 5.55 -10.32 -9.54
N ILE A 114 4.92 -11.32 -10.16
CA ILE A 114 3.52 -11.69 -9.86
C ILE A 114 3.39 -12.12 -8.41
N ASP A 115 4.31 -12.93 -7.90
CA ASP A 115 4.29 -13.39 -6.51
C ASP A 115 4.60 -12.27 -5.53
N GLN A 116 5.49 -11.33 -5.87
CA GLN A 116 5.67 -10.11 -5.09
C GLN A 116 4.40 -9.23 -5.07
N VAL A 117 3.68 -9.12 -6.19
CA VAL A 117 2.40 -8.39 -6.23
C VAL A 117 1.37 -9.07 -5.34
N LYS A 118 1.20 -10.40 -5.42
CA LYS A 118 0.28 -11.16 -4.55
C LYS A 118 0.63 -11.00 -3.07
N PHE A 119 1.92 -11.11 -2.74
CA PHE A 119 2.40 -10.97 -1.37
C PHE A 119 2.04 -9.61 -0.79
N LEU A 120 2.38 -8.52 -1.49
CA LEU A 120 2.06 -7.16 -1.05
C LEU A 120 0.55 -6.89 -1.04
N ALA A 121 -0.17 -7.43 -2.02
CA ALA A 121 -1.62 -7.29 -2.11
C ALA A 121 -2.32 -7.96 -0.93
N ASN A 122 -1.88 -9.15 -0.52
CA ASN A 122 -2.40 -9.81 0.66
C ASN A 122 -1.98 -9.09 1.94
N GLN A 123 -0.70 -8.73 2.08
CA GLN A 123 -0.19 -8.07 3.29
C GLN A 123 -0.87 -6.72 3.55
N PHE A 124 -1.03 -5.90 2.52
CA PHE A 124 -1.56 -4.53 2.63
C PHE A 124 -3.00 -4.40 2.10
N GLY A 125 -3.68 -5.54 1.86
CA GLY A 125 -5.06 -5.60 1.36
C GLY A 125 -5.30 -4.84 0.04
N ILE A 126 -4.29 -4.74 -0.81
CA ILE A 126 -4.37 -4.00 -2.09
C ILE A 126 -5.12 -4.87 -3.10
N ILE A 127 -6.17 -4.35 -3.73
CA ILE A 127 -6.89 -5.07 -4.78
C ILE A 127 -6.06 -5.01 -6.08
N THR A 128 -5.75 -6.19 -6.62
CA THR A 128 -4.99 -6.33 -7.87
C THR A 128 -5.63 -7.36 -8.79
N PRO A 129 -5.33 -7.37 -10.10
CA PRO A 129 -5.76 -8.44 -11.00
C PRO A 129 -5.28 -9.85 -10.61
N TYR A 130 -4.31 -9.94 -9.70
CA TYR A 130 -3.71 -11.20 -9.23
C TYR A 130 -4.28 -11.67 -7.87
N THR A 131 -5.21 -10.91 -7.27
CA THR A 131 -5.84 -11.23 -5.98
C THR A 131 -7.35 -11.17 -6.13
N SER A 132 -8.05 -12.24 -5.76
CA SER A 132 -9.49 -12.28 -5.63
C SER A 132 -9.86 -12.32 -4.15
N TYR A 133 -10.77 -11.45 -3.74
CA TYR A 133 -11.37 -11.51 -2.41
C TYR A 133 -12.85 -11.84 -2.58
N LEU A 134 -13.28 -12.98 -2.05
CA LEU A 134 -14.66 -13.43 -2.14
C LEU A 134 -15.49 -12.76 -1.05
N VAL A 135 -16.43 -11.91 -1.45
CA VAL A 135 -17.48 -11.39 -0.57
C VAL A 135 -18.63 -12.40 -0.59
N LEU A 136 -18.86 -13.09 0.53
CA LEU A 136 -20.05 -13.91 0.71
C LEU A 136 -21.09 -13.06 1.43
N GLU A 137 -22.29 -12.96 0.86
CA GLU A 137 -23.42 -12.28 1.50
C GLU A 137 -24.22 -13.31 2.32
N GLY A 138 -24.28 -13.12 3.64
CA GLY A 138 -25.19 -13.81 4.56
C GLY A 138 -24.78 -15.22 4.99
N ASP A 139 -24.64 -15.41 6.30
CA ASP A 139 -24.64 -16.64 7.10
C ASP A 139 -24.48 -17.96 6.33
N LYS A 140 -23.22 -18.32 6.04
CA LYS A 140 -22.62 -19.64 6.28
C LYS A 140 -21.19 -19.66 5.73
N LEU A 141 -20.25 -19.83 6.66
CA LEU A 141 -18.83 -20.03 6.41
C LEU A 141 -18.61 -21.23 5.48
N HIS A 142 -17.97 -20.99 4.34
CA HIS A 142 -17.22 -22.01 3.62
C HIS A 142 -15.79 -21.49 3.42
N ASP A 143 -14.86 -22.35 3.81
CA ASP A 143 -13.41 -22.33 3.57
C ASP A 143 -12.98 -21.39 2.43
N VAL A 144 -12.23 -20.34 2.77
CA VAL A 144 -11.73 -19.35 1.81
C VAL A 144 -10.62 -20.01 0.98
N THR A 145 -11.00 -20.71 -0.08
CA THR A 145 -10.06 -21.04 -1.14
C THR A 145 -9.75 -19.77 -1.93
N VAL A 146 -8.52 -19.28 -1.81
CA VAL A 146 -7.96 -18.25 -2.72
C VAL A 146 -7.98 -18.83 -4.14
N SER A 147 -8.98 -18.44 -4.93
CA SER A 147 -9.11 -18.91 -6.32
C SER A 147 -8.17 -18.09 -7.21
N TYR A 148 -7.05 -18.70 -7.58
CA TYR A 148 -6.14 -18.22 -8.62
C TYR A 148 -6.73 -18.50 -9.99
N GLY A 149 -7.55 -17.58 -10.52
CA GLY A 149 -8.10 -17.79 -11.85
C GLY A 149 -9.05 -16.71 -12.34
N ILE A 150 -8.52 -15.55 -12.74
CA ILE A 150 -9.12 -14.83 -13.86
C ILE A 150 -8.14 -14.98 -15.03
N PRO A 151 -8.51 -15.69 -16.12
CA PRO A 151 -7.68 -15.72 -17.31
C PRO A 151 -7.58 -14.30 -17.89
N LEU A 152 -6.40 -13.71 -17.83
CA LEU A 152 -6.09 -12.48 -18.53
C LEU A 152 -6.11 -12.78 -20.04
N SER A 153 -7.04 -12.15 -20.76
CA SER A 153 -6.98 -12.17 -22.23
C SER A 153 -5.71 -11.44 -22.68
N PRO A 154 -4.99 -11.95 -23.69
CA PRO A 154 -3.75 -11.35 -24.16
C PRO A 154 -3.98 -9.96 -24.78
N ALA A 155 -2.93 -9.14 -24.75
CA ALA A 155 -2.88 -7.76 -25.24
C ALA A 155 -3.52 -7.58 -26.65
N PRO A 156 -4.11 -6.42 -26.94
CA PRO A 156 -4.95 -6.21 -28.12
C PRO A 156 -4.13 -6.20 -29.43
N GLY A 157 -4.02 -7.38 -30.06
CA GLY A 157 -3.71 -7.54 -31.47
C GLY A 157 -5.00 -7.80 -32.26
N SER A 158 -5.46 -6.79 -33.00
CA SER A 158 -6.40 -6.85 -34.14
C SER A 158 -7.50 -7.94 -34.12
N GLY A 159 -8.72 -7.56 -33.76
CA GLY A 159 -9.90 -8.37 -34.05
C GLY A 159 -11.10 -7.90 -33.25
N GLY A 160 -12.00 -7.15 -33.87
CA GLY A 160 -13.16 -6.58 -33.20
C GLY A 160 -14.14 -7.64 -32.71
N TYR A 161 -14.62 -7.49 -31.48
CA TYR A 161 -15.95 -7.89 -31.06
C TYR A 161 -16.50 -6.87 -30.06
N GLY A 162 -17.67 -6.33 -30.38
CA GLY A 162 -18.39 -5.37 -29.56
C GLY A 162 -19.02 -6.05 -28.35
N GLY A 163 -18.98 -5.37 -27.22
CA GLY A 163 -19.66 -5.79 -26.00
C GLY A 163 -19.20 -4.93 -24.83
N LYS A 164 -20.13 -4.57 -23.95
CA LYS A 164 -20.01 -3.59 -22.86
C LYS A 164 -18.83 -3.82 -21.89
N GLN A 165 -18.12 -4.95 -21.96
CA GLN A 165 -16.89 -5.26 -21.21
C GLN A 165 -15.68 -4.40 -21.62
N GLY A 166 -15.59 -3.98 -22.88
CA GLY A 166 -14.46 -3.17 -23.35
C GLY A 166 -14.46 -1.72 -22.84
N ALA A 167 -15.59 -1.23 -22.32
CA ALA A 167 -15.68 0.11 -21.73
C ALA A 167 -15.14 0.12 -20.29
N THR A 168 -15.45 -0.90 -19.50
CA THR A 168 -14.97 -1.07 -18.12
C THR A 168 -13.47 -1.29 -18.07
N ALA A 169 -12.92 -2.13 -18.97
CA ALA A 169 -11.48 -2.36 -19.07
C ALA A 169 -10.69 -1.13 -19.55
N ARG A 170 -11.29 -0.30 -20.43
CA ARG A 170 -10.70 0.98 -20.86
C ARG A 170 -10.80 2.08 -19.80
N LYS A 171 -11.84 2.04 -18.96
CA LYS A 171 -12.00 2.96 -17.84
C LYS A 171 -11.02 2.61 -16.72
N ALA A 172 -10.96 1.35 -16.31
CA ALA A 172 -9.98 0.85 -15.34
C ALA A 172 -8.54 1.10 -15.78
N SER A 173 -8.20 0.93 -17.07
CA SER A 173 -6.84 1.25 -17.55
C SER A 173 -6.55 2.75 -17.59
N LYS A 174 -7.54 3.61 -17.86
CA LYS A 174 -7.40 5.07 -17.76
C LYS A 174 -7.29 5.55 -16.32
N ASP A 175 -8.09 4.99 -15.42
CA ASP A 175 -8.10 5.37 -14.00
C ASP A 175 -6.80 4.89 -13.31
N LEU A 176 -6.29 3.71 -13.69
CA LEU A 176 -4.97 3.23 -13.25
C LEU A 176 -3.81 4.03 -13.88
N GLN A 177 -3.93 4.48 -15.14
CA GLN A 177 -2.95 5.40 -15.74
C GLN A 177 -2.97 6.78 -15.06
N ALA A 178 -4.16 7.27 -14.71
CA ALA A 178 -4.33 8.49 -13.94
C ALA A 178 -3.76 8.32 -12.52
N GLN A 179 -3.93 7.19 -11.84
CA GLN A 179 -3.29 6.91 -10.55
C GLN A 179 -1.76 6.81 -10.64
N ASN A 180 -1.23 6.27 -11.74
CA ASN A 180 0.22 6.17 -11.96
C ASN A 180 0.88 7.52 -12.29
N TYR A 181 0.18 8.44 -12.98
CA TYR A 181 0.65 9.80 -13.24
C TYR A 181 0.31 10.81 -12.13
N ALA A 182 -0.83 10.64 -11.47
CA ALA A 182 -1.35 11.48 -10.39
C ALA A 182 -1.02 10.94 -9.01
N GLY A 183 0.09 10.20 -8.88
CA GLY A 183 0.73 9.92 -7.60
C GLY A 183 1.22 11.17 -6.85
N ASN A 184 0.67 12.35 -7.14
CA ASN A 184 0.87 13.59 -6.40
C ASN A 184 -0.39 14.38 -6.09
N LEU A 185 -1.61 13.98 -6.51
CA LEU A 185 -2.83 14.68 -6.13
C LEU A 185 -4.06 13.77 -6.30
N SER A 186 -4.38 12.98 -5.28
CA SER A 186 -5.75 12.55 -4.99
C SER A 186 -5.83 11.94 -3.58
N PHE A 187 -5.52 12.74 -2.56
CA PHE A 187 -6.24 12.64 -1.29
C PHE A 187 -7.39 13.64 -1.37
N GLN A 188 -8.46 13.27 -2.08
CA GLN A 188 -9.84 13.71 -1.80
C GLN A 188 -10.81 13.20 -2.87
N SER A 189 -11.82 12.50 -2.35
CA SER A 189 -13.21 12.43 -2.78
C SER A 189 -13.50 12.12 -4.25
N ASP A 190 -13.81 10.85 -4.51
CA ASP A 190 -15.18 10.51 -4.89
C ASP A 190 -15.60 9.31 -4.02
N GLU A 191 -16.87 9.29 -3.61
CA GLU A 191 -17.52 8.15 -2.98
C GLU A 191 -17.56 6.99 -4.00
N GLU A 192 -16.42 6.37 -4.28
CA GLU A 192 -16.43 4.98 -4.69
C GLU A 192 -16.94 4.23 -3.47
N GLU A 193 -18.15 3.67 -3.56
CA GLU A 193 -18.62 2.64 -2.65
C GLU A 193 -17.47 1.66 -2.42
N MET A 194 -16.80 1.80 -1.28
CA MET A 194 -15.88 0.79 -0.80
C MET A 194 -16.73 -0.47 -0.72
N VAL A 195 -16.49 -1.40 -1.63
CA VAL A 195 -17.01 -2.75 -1.50
C VAL A 195 -16.43 -3.26 -0.18
N GLN A 196 -17.18 -3.12 0.91
CA GLN A 196 -16.78 -3.59 2.22
C GLN A 196 -16.67 -5.10 2.11
N ASN A 197 -15.44 -5.57 2.06
CA ASN A 197 -15.17 -6.98 1.98
C ASN A 197 -15.42 -7.54 3.37
N GLN A 198 -16.55 -8.22 3.59
CA GLN A 198 -16.89 -8.73 4.92
C GLN A 198 -15.84 -9.69 5.50
N ASN A 199 -14.95 -10.23 4.65
CA ASN A 199 -13.88 -11.15 5.03
C ASN A 199 -12.49 -10.49 5.13
N VAL A 200 -12.35 -9.19 4.82
CA VAL A 200 -11.07 -8.44 4.92
C VAL A 200 -11.31 -7.06 5.51
N GLN A 201 -10.67 -6.76 6.62
CA GLN A 201 -10.70 -5.44 7.25
C GLN A 201 -9.31 -4.83 7.25
N GLN A 202 -9.19 -3.59 6.78
CA GLN A 202 -7.98 -2.80 6.96
C GLN A 202 -8.18 -1.82 8.11
N VAL A 203 -7.29 -1.88 9.08
CA VAL A 203 -7.21 -0.89 10.16
C VAL A 203 -5.78 -0.37 10.19
N ASN A 204 -5.60 0.93 10.04
CA ASN A 204 -4.27 1.54 10.06
C ASN A 204 -3.31 0.88 9.02
N HIS A 205 -2.16 0.34 9.43
CA HIS A 205 -1.22 -0.37 8.54
C HIS A 205 -1.53 -1.87 8.41
N LYS A 206 -2.48 -2.41 9.19
CA LYS A 206 -2.71 -3.85 9.29
C LYS A 206 -3.89 -4.26 8.45
N THR A 207 -3.74 -5.43 7.84
CA THR A 207 -4.82 -6.09 7.11
C THR A 207 -5.20 -7.34 7.89
N PHE A 208 -6.48 -7.47 8.20
CA PHE A 208 -7.05 -8.62 8.87
C PHE A 208 -7.90 -9.40 7.88
N ILE A 209 -7.69 -10.71 7.84
CA ILE A 209 -8.48 -11.64 7.01
C ILE A 209 -9.22 -12.57 7.95
N GLN A 210 -10.52 -12.76 7.72
CA GLN A 210 -11.32 -13.70 8.50
C GLN A 210 -10.91 -15.15 8.16
N ARG A 211 -10.47 -15.91 9.17
CA ARG A 211 -10.16 -17.34 9.10
C ARG A 211 -10.88 -18.06 10.24
N ASP A 212 -11.83 -18.92 9.88
CA ASP A 212 -12.78 -19.54 10.82
C ASP A 212 -13.49 -18.49 11.67
N VAL A 213 -13.29 -18.53 12.99
CA VAL A 213 -13.86 -17.56 13.95
C VAL A 213 -12.94 -16.36 14.20
N PHE A 214 -11.68 -16.39 13.74
CA PHE A 214 -10.69 -15.36 14.03
C PHE A 214 -10.53 -14.35 12.89
N TRP A 215 -10.35 -13.09 13.26
CA TRP A 215 -9.68 -12.11 12.42
C TRP A 215 -8.17 -12.28 12.56
N VAL A 216 -7.48 -12.59 11.47
CA VAL A 216 -6.04 -12.88 11.49
C VAL A 216 -5.28 -11.80 10.74
N ASP A 217 -4.37 -11.13 11.42
CA ASP A 217 -3.40 -10.20 10.85
C ASP A 217 -2.55 -10.90 9.79
N THR A 218 -2.39 -10.29 8.62
CA THR A 218 -1.58 -10.84 7.52
C THR A 218 -0.09 -10.92 7.85
N GLU A 219 0.37 -10.21 8.87
CA GLU A 219 1.72 -10.33 9.42
C GLU A 219 1.88 -11.52 10.39
N PHE A 220 0.79 -12.19 10.78
CA PHE A 220 0.86 -13.37 11.65
C PHE A 220 1.44 -14.57 10.89
N ASP A 221 2.53 -15.10 11.44
CA ASP A 221 3.21 -16.30 10.95
C ASP A 221 3.43 -17.28 12.12
N GLU A 222 2.76 -18.43 12.05
CA GLU A 222 2.87 -19.51 13.05
C GLU A 222 4.29 -20.09 13.10
N GLU A 223 5.02 -20.08 11.97
CA GLU A 223 6.38 -20.62 11.89
C GLU A 223 7.40 -19.71 12.59
N ALA A 224 7.09 -18.42 12.72
CA ALA A 224 7.96 -17.45 13.38
C ALA A 224 8.08 -17.69 14.90
N LYS A 225 7.17 -18.49 15.50
CA LYS A 225 7.16 -18.87 16.93
C LYS A 225 7.40 -17.68 17.86
N LEU A 226 6.78 -16.54 17.53
CA LEU A 226 6.81 -15.35 18.37
C LEU A 226 6.13 -15.65 19.71
N LYS A 227 6.45 -14.85 20.73
CA LYS A 227 5.82 -15.02 22.04
C LYS A 227 4.33 -14.70 21.93
N GLU A 228 3.51 -15.68 22.29
CA GLU A 228 2.06 -15.57 22.31
C GLU A 228 1.55 -15.03 23.66
N VAL A 229 0.58 -14.14 23.60
CA VAL A 229 -0.15 -13.59 24.74
C VAL A 229 -1.63 -13.80 24.47
N GLU A 230 -2.20 -14.78 25.17
CA GLU A 230 -3.63 -15.06 25.13
C GLU A 230 -4.37 -14.17 26.13
N VAL A 231 -5.47 -13.57 25.68
CA VAL A 231 -6.32 -12.68 26.48
C VAL A 231 -7.78 -12.97 26.16
N VAL A 232 -8.64 -12.98 27.19
CA VAL A 232 -10.09 -13.13 27.00
C VAL A 232 -10.71 -11.77 26.70
N PHE A 233 -11.57 -11.70 25.71
CA PHE A 233 -12.25 -10.46 25.30
C PHE A 233 -13.01 -9.86 26.49
N MET A 234 -12.89 -8.54 26.65
CA MET A 234 -13.49 -7.78 27.76
C MET A 234 -13.10 -8.25 29.19
N SER A 235 -12.04 -9.04 29.37
CA SER A 235 -11.52 -9.36 30.70
C SER A 235 -10.72 -8.19 31.30
N ASP A 236 -10.37 -8.28 32.58
CA ASP A 236 -9.49 -7.29 33.22
C ASP A 236 -8.12 -7.21 32.51
N GLU A 237 -7.61 -8.34 32.00
CA GLU A 237 -6.37 -8.42 31.21
C GLU A 237 -6.50 -7.71 29.86
N TYR A 238 -7.69 -7.74 29.24
CA TYR A 238 -7.99 -7.01 28.00
C TYR A 238 -7.89 -5.49 28.20
N PHE A 239 -8.44 -4.96 29.29
CA PHE A 239 -8.31 -3.53 29.58
C PHE A 239 -6.89 -3.14 29.99
N LYS A 240 -6.19 -3.98 30.77
CA LYS A 240 -4.76 -3.79 31.06
C LYS A 240 -3.90 -3.77 29.78
N LEU A 241 -4.28 -4.55 28.77
CA LEU A 241 -3.59 -4.58 27.47
C LEU A 241 -3.71 -3.22 26.76
N ILE A 242 -4.92 -2.64 26.73
CA ILE A 242 -5.19 -1.33 26.13
C ILE A 242 -4.39 -0.23 26.83
N ASP A 243 -4.36 -0.24 28.16
CA ASP A 243 -3.59 0.73 28.95
C ASP A 243 -2.08 0.61 28.71
N LYS A 244 -1.59 -0.62 28.51
CA LYS A 244 -0.17 -0.90 28.33
C LYS A 244 0.36 -0.55 26.94
N TYR A 245 -0.44 -0.70 25.89
CA TYR A 245 -0.03 -0.49 24.51
C TYR A 245 -0.91 0.54 23.81
N PRO A 246 -0.55 1.84 23.84
CA PRO A 246 -1.28 2.88 23.14
C PRO A 246 -1.46 2.56 21.65
N GLY A 247 -2.68 2.77 21.13
CA GLY A 247 -3.03 2.48 19.73
C GLY A 247 -3.46 1.04 19.45
N ILE A 248 -3.31 0.11 20.40
CA ILE A 248 -3.75 -1.29 20.22
C ILE A 248 -5.28 -1.41 20.12
N ASN A 249 -6.01 -0.47 20.71
CA ASN A 249 -7.48 -0.43 20.70
C ASN A 249 -8.07 -0.38 19.28
N ASP A 250 -7.39 0.28 18.34
CA ASP A 250 -7.83 0.33 16.95
C ASP A 250 -7.90 -1.08 16.36
N TYR A 251 -6.91 -1.93 16.65
CA TYR A 251 -6.87 -3.31 16.18
C TYR A 251 -7.84 -4.22 16.94
N LEU A 252 -7.99 -4.01 18.25
CA LEU A 252 -8.94 -4.76 19.05
C LEU A 252 -10.40 -4.48 18.66
N SER A 253 -10.68 -3.39 17.94
CA SER A 253 -12.02 -3.06 17.43
C SER A 253 -12.47 -3.91 16.23
N VAL A 254 -11.56 -4.68 15.61
CA VAL A 254 -11.85 -5.52 14.42
C VAL A 254 -12.81 -6.67 14.75
N GLY A 255 -12.73 -7.22 15.96
CA GLY A 255 -13.65 -8.24 16.44
C GLY A 255 -13.20 -8.94 17.73
N ASP A 256 -14.09 -9.76 18.28
CA ASP A 256 -13.94 -10.37 19.61
C ASP A 256 -12.98 -11.58 19.61
N ASN A 257 -12.76 -12.18 18.44
CA ASN A 257 -11.76 -13.21 18.17
C ASN A 257 -10.73 -12.64 17.18
N ILE A 258 -9.53 -12.31 17.65
CA ILE A 258 -8.50 -11.70 16.80
C ILE A 258 -7.10 -12.24 17.13
N LYS A 259 -6.31 -12.52 16.10
CA LYS A 259 -4.88 -12.86 16.18
C LYS A 259 -4.07 -11.79 15.46
N PHE A 260 -3.16 -11.12 16.16
CA PHE A 260 -2.39 -10.04 15.55
C PHE A 260 -0.99 -9.90 16.11
N VAL A 261 -0.08 -9.40 15.27
CA VAL A 261 1.31 -9.18 15.66
C VAL A 261 1.47 -7.74 16.16
N TRP A 262 1.99 -7.57 17.36
CA TRP A 262 2.33 -6.25 17.90
C TRP A 262 3.62 -6.32 18.71
N ASP A 263 4.57 -5.42 18.41
CA ASP A 263 5.87 -5.34 19.08
C ASP A 263 6.60 -6.70 19.20
N ASN A 264 6.64 -7.44 18.08
CA ASN A 264 7.26 -8.76 17.96
C ASN A 264 6.68 -9.83 18.92
N GLN A 265 5.41 -9.66 19.30
CA GLN A 265 4.59 -10.61 20.05
C GLN A 265 3.31 -10.87 19.27
N VAL A 266 2.73 -12.05 19.46
CA VAL A 266 1.42 -12.39 18.94
C VAL A 266 0.41 -12.22 20.07
N PHE A 267 -0.64 -11.45 19.84
CA PHE A 267 -1.78 -11.35 20.72
C PHE A 267 -2.91 -12.20 20.14
N ILE A 268 -3.46 -13.08 20.98
CA ILE A 268 -4.59 -13.94 20.65
C ILE A 268 -5.72 -13.55 21.59
N ILE A 269 -6.71 -12.84 21.07
CA ILE A 269 -7.92 -12.47 21.80
C ILE A 269 -8.99 -13.49 21.46
N ASN A 270 -9.55 -14.11 22.48
CA ASN A 270 -10.65 -15.07 22.35
C ASN A 270 -11.92 -14.47 22.93
N ALA A 271 -13.04 -14.62 22.23
CA ALA A 271 -14.36 -14.36 22.79
C ALA A 271 -14.57 -15.25 24.02
N ASP A 272 -15.26 -14.74 25.03
CA ASP A 272 -15.61 -15.51 26.22
C ASP A 272 -16.61 -16.62 25.82
N ASP A 273 -16.30 -17.89 26.14
CA ASP A 273 -17.15 -19.07 25.89
C ASP A 273 -18.35 -19.09 26.86
N LYS A 274 -19.17 -18.03 26.88
CA LYS A 274 -20.40 -17.93 27.70
C LYS A 274 -21.67 -18.23 26.93
#